data_AF-A0A1Y1N9X6-F1
#
_entry.id   AF-A0A1Y1N9X6-F1
#
_cell.length_a   1.000
_cell.length_b   1.000
_cell.length_c   1.000
_cell.angle_alpha   90.00
_cell.angle_beta   90.00
_cell.angle_gamma   90.00
#
_symmetry.space_group_name_H-M   'P 1'
#
loop_
_entity.id
_entity.type
_entity.pdbx_description
1 polymer ?
#
loop_
_entity_poly.entity_id
_entity_poly.type
_entity_poly.pdbx_seq_one_letter_code
_entity_poly.pdbx_strand_id
1 'polypeptide(L)'
;GMSPEVSDEEDDDMGDDPSSKTKMTDEEKRKNFLERNRVAALKCRQRKKQWLANLQNKVEMYSSENDALTAQITQLREEVVNLKTLLLAHKDCPVTQQQGLHGTFMSGVVEPFNAQMNPYGMAGSMPNQQVMAGQSIQRRFS
;
A
#
# COMPACT_ATOMS: atom_id res chain seq x y z
N GLY A 1 16.61 -6.43 -4.22
CA GLY A 1 17.22 -5.14 -4.54
C GLY A 1 17.55 -4.45 -3.24
N MET A 2 18.81 -4.08 -3.04
CA MET A 2 19.31 -3.39 -1.85
C MET A 2 18.47 -2.14 -1.56
N SER A 3 17.82 -2.10 -0.39
CA SER A 3 17.42 -0.84 0.22
C SER A 3 18.69 -0.05 0.53
N PRO A 4 18.78 1.24 0.19
CA PRO A 4 19.84 2.07 0.72
C PRO A 4 19.57 2.23 2.21
N GLU A 5 20.39 1.60 3.06
CA GLU A 5 20.61 2.11 4.40
C GLU A 5 21.13 3.54 4.25
N VAL A 6 20.23 4.50 4.38
CA VAL A 6 20.62 5.90 4.49
C VAL A 6 21.17 6.08 5.88
N SER A 7 22.50 6.02 5.93
CA SER A 7 23.34 6.39 7.06
C SER A 7 22.75 7.62 7.74
N ASP A 8 22.35 7.47 8.99
CA ASP A 8 22.16 8.60 9.89
C ASP A 8 23.50 9.34 9.89
N GLU A 9 23.57 10.47 9.16
CA GLU A 9 24.64 11.44 9.33
C GLU A 9 24.54 11.92 10.78
N GLU A 10 25.35 11.31 11.63
CA GLU A 10 25.66 11.77 12.97
C GLU A 10 26.31 13.15 12.81
N ASP A 11 25.49 14.21 12.77
CA ASP A 11 25.99 15.55 13.00
C ASP A 11 26.51 15.57 14.44
N ASP A 12 27.83 15.59 14.56
CA ASP A 12 28.61 15.71 15.79
C ASP A 12 27.93 16.69 16.76
N ASP A 13 27.44 16.14 17.88
CA ASP A 13 27.07 16.91 19.06
C ASP A 13 28.35 17.58 19.59
N MET A 14 28.66 18.75 19.04
CA MET A 14 29.75 19.62 19.49
C MET A 14 29.46 20.08 20.92
N GLY A 15 29.91 19.23 21.86
CA GLY A 15 30.36 19.47 23.22
C GLY A 15 29.72 20.63 23.98
N ASP A 16 28.84 20.31 24.92
CA ASP A 16 28.71 21.10 26.14
C ASP A 16 29.78 20.62 27.14
N ASP A 17 31.01 21.12 27.00
CA ASP A 17 32.04 20.96 28.03
C ASP A 17 31.57 21.65 29.32
N PRO A 18 31.31 20.93 30.42
CA PRO A 18 30.71 21.50 31.63
C PRO A 18 31.67 22.45 32.39
N SER A 19 32.90 22.64 31.88
CA SER A 19 33.96 23.43 32.53
C SER A 19 33.94 24.92 32.19
N SER A 20 33.28 25.35 31.10
CA SER A 20 33.16 26.78 30.75
C SER A 20 31.87 27.41 31.30
N LYS A 21 31.72 27.42 32.64
CA LYS A 21 30.69 28.24 33.32
C LYS A 21 31.09 29.72 33.37
N THR A 22 31.59 30.25 32.27
CA THR A 22 31.56 31.69 32.07
C THR A 22 30.09 32.05 31.90
N LYS A 23 29.54 32.92 32.74
CA LYS A 23 28.11 33.28 32.74
C LYS A 23 27.71 33.69 31.32
N MET A 24 27.14 32.77 30.54
CA MET A 24 26.62 33.10 29.22
C MET A 24 25.64 34.24 29.41
N THR A 25 25.85 35.29 28.63
CA THR A 25 24.92 36.40 28.55
C THR A 25 23.57 35.88 28.08
N ASP A 26 22.49 36.58 28.44
CA ASP A 26 21.15 36.17 28.02
C ASP A 26 21.00 36.16 26.49
N GLU A 27 21.80 36.97 25.78
CA GLU A 27 21.89 36.98 24.32
C GLU A 27 22.50 35.68 23.76
N GLU A 28 23.55 35.13 24.39
CA GLU A 28 24.16 33.86 23.98
C GLU A 28 23.24 32.67 24.20
N LYS A 29 22.54 32.63 25.35
CA LYS A 29 21.52 31.60 25.62
C LYS A 29 20.39 31.65 24.61
N ARG A 30 19.93 32.86 24.26
CA ARG A 30 18.89 33.07 23.24
C ARG A 30 19.35 32.58 21.87
N LYS A 31 20.58 32.89 21.46
CA LYS A 31 21.16 32.39 20.20
C LYS A 31 21.23 30.86 20.18
N ASN A 32 21.70 30.24 21.26
CA ASN A 32 21.79 28.78 21.34
C ASN A 32 20.42 28.09 21.26
N PHE A 33 19.41 28.64 21.94
CA PHE A 33 18.03 28.13 21.85
C PHE A 33 17.46 28.24 20.43
N LEU A 34 17.68 29.38 19.76
CA LEU A 34 17.23 29.58 18.38
C LEU A 34 17.93 28.61 17.40
N GLU A 35 19.21 28.32 17.60
CA GLU A 35 19.93 27.36 16.76
C GLU A 35 19.41 25.92 16.96
N ARG A 36 19.22 25.50 18.22
CA ARG A 36 18.59 24.21 18.52
C ARG A 36 17.18 24.11 17.93
N ASN A 37 16.39 25.18 18.00
CA ASN A 37 15.05 25.21 17.40
C ASN A 37 15.10 25.12 15.87
N ARG A 38 16.06 25.80 15.23
CA ARG A 38 16.30 25.75 13.78
C ARG A 38 16.60 24.32 13.34
N VAL A 39 17.51 23.63 14.02
CA VAL A 39 17.86 22.22 13.73
C VAL A 39 16.64 21.31 13.94
N ALA A 40 15.91 21.46 15.05
CA ALA A 40 14.71 20.67 15.33
C ALA A 40 13.61 20.87 14.26
N ALA A 41 13.39 22.12 13.82
CA ALA A 41 12.44 22.44 12.76
C ALA A 41 12.86 21.83 11.42
N LEU A 42 14.16 21.86 11.08
CA LEU A 42 14.68 21.20 9.88
C LEU A 42 14.46 19.68 9.94
N LYS A 43 14.81 19.03 11.06
CA LYS A 43 14.61 17.58 11.26
C LYS A 43 13.14 17.18 11.18
N CYS A 44 12.23 17.99 11.72
CA CYS A 44 10.79 17.77 11.60
C CYS A 44 10.34 17.79 10.13
N ARG A 45 10.82 18.78 9.35
CA ARG A 45 10.51 18.89 7.91
C ARG A 45 11.11 17.73 7.11
N GLN A 46 12.35 17.33 7.39
CA GLN A 46 13.01 16.19 6.75
C GLN A 46 12.28 14.89 7.02
N ARG A 47 11.91 14.62 8.28
CA ARG A 47 11.13 13.43 8.64
C ARG A 47 9.78 13.41 7.93
N LYS A 48 9.09 14.55 7.85
CA LYS A 48 7.84 14.65 7.07
C LYS A 48 8.07 14.35 5.60
N LYS A 49 9.13 14.90 5.00
CA LYS A 49 9.48 14.64 3.60
C LYS A 49 9.77 13.16 3.35
N GLN A 50 10.56 12.53 4.21
CA GLN A 50 10.88 11.10 4.11
C GLN A 50 9.63 10.23 4.31
N TRP A 51 8.77 10.56 5.27
CA TRP A 51 7.52 9.85 5.48
C TRP A 51 6.60 9.90 4.25
N LEU A 52 6.46 11.08 3.62
CA LEU A 52 5.71 11.23 2.39
C LEU A 52 6.33 10.44 1.23
N ALA A 53 7.65 10.48 1.07
CA ALA A 53 8.36 9.71 0.05
C ALA A 53 8.18 8.19 0.25
N ASN A 54 8.28 7.71 1.48
CA ASN A 54 8.04 6.30 1.80
C ASN A 54 6.59 5.88 1.51
N LEU A 55 5.62 6.77 1.78
CA LEU A 55 4.22 6.50 1.47
C LEU A 55 4.01 6.42 -0.05
N GLN A 56 4.58 7.36 -0.81
CA GLN A 56 4.53 7.36 -2.27
C GLN A 56 5.13 6.07 -2.86
N ASN A 57 6.32 5.67 -2.38
CA ASN A 57 6.96 4.41 -2.80
C ASN A 57 6.09 3.18 -2.52
N LYS A 58 5.38 3.15 -1.39
CA LYS A 58 4.45 2.04 -1.07
C LYS A 58 3.25 2.01 -2.00
N VAL A 59 2.70 3.17 -2.35
CA VAL A 59 1.59 3.25 -3.31
C VAL A 59 2.04 2.72 -4.68
N GLU A 60 3.20 3.14 -5.16
CA GLU A 60 3.75 2.68 -6.44
C GLU A 60 4.03 1.17 -6.44
N MET A 61 4.63 0.66 -5.36
CA MET A 61 4.89 -0.78 -5.18
C MET A 61 3.59 -1.59 -5.24
N TYR A 62 2.60 -1.23 -4.44
CA TYR A 62 1.32 -1.97 -4.39
C TYR A 62 0.52 -1.80 -5.68
N SER A 63 0.59 -0.65 -6.35
CA SER A 63 -0.03 -0.46 -7.67
C SER A 63 0.59 -1.41 -8.69
N SER A 64 1.92 -1.44 -8.78
CA SER A 64 2.62 -2.32 -9.71
C SER A 64 2.36 -3.80 -9.44
N GLU A 65 2.30 -4.20 -8.16
CA GLU A 65 1.98 -5.57 -7.78
C GLU A 65 0.54 -5.94 -8.14
N ASN A 66 -0.41 -5.03 -7.92
CA ASN A 66 -1.80 -5.23 -8.31
C ASN A 66 -1.96 -5.40 -9.82
N ASP A 67 -1.29 -4.55 -10.60
CA ASP A 67 -1.30 -4.64 -12.06
C ASP A 67 -0.73 -5.99 -12.53
N ALA A 68 0.37 -6.44 -11.94
CA ALA A 68 0.98 -7.74 -12.24
C ALA A 68 0.07 -8.93 -11.87
N LEU A 69 -0.61 -8.87 -10.72
CA LEU A 69 -1.56 -9.91 -10.31
C LEU A 69 -2.81 -9.92 -11.20
N THR A 70 -3.33 -8.75 -11.57
CA THR A 70 -4.47 -8.61 -12.47
C THR A 70 -4.14 -9.15 -13.87
N ALA A 71 -2.92 -8.90 -14.35
CA ALA A 71 -2.44 -9.50 -15.60
C ALA A 71 -2.38 -11.03 -15.51
N GLN A 72 -1.85 -11.60 -14.41
CA GLN A 72 -1.82 -13.05 -14.20
C GLN A 72 -3.23 -13.66 -14.14
N ILE A 73 -4.18 -13.01 -13.46
CA ILE A 73 -5.58 -13.45 -13.43
C ILE A 73 -6.15 -13.49 -14.85
N THR A 74 -5.87 -12.46 -15.66
CA THR A 74 -6.34 -12.38 -17.05
C THR A 74 -5.76 -13.52 -17.88
N GLN A 75 -4.44 -13.75 -17.81
CA GLN A 75 -3.77 -14.85 -18.52
C GLN A 75 -4.33 -16.23 -18.12
N LEU A 76 -4.56 -16.47 -16.83
CA LEU A 76 -5.13 -17.74 -16.36
C LEU A 76 -6.56 -17.94 -16.83
N ARG A 77 -7.37 -16.86 -16.88
CA ARG A 77 -8.74 -16.91 -17.41
C ARG A 77 -8.73 -17.24 -18.90
N GLU A 78 -7.84 -16.61 -19.67
CA GLU A 78 -7.67 -16.91 -21.09
C GLU A 78 -7.26 -18.36 -21.31
N GLU A 79 -6.33 -18.88 -20.51
CA GLU A 79 -5.89 -20.28 -20.61
C GLU A 79 -7.03 -21.27 -20.28
N VAL A 80 -7.85 -20.97 -19.27
CA VAL A 80 -9.05 -21.77 -18.97
C VAL A 80 -10.00 -21.78 -20.17
N VAL A 81 -10.25 -20.63 -20.81
CA VAL A 81 -11.11 -20.54 -22.00
C VAL A 81 -10.50 -21.32 -23.18
N ASN A 82 -9.19 -21.20 -23.41
CA ASN A 82 -8.46 -21.93 -24.44
C ASN A 82 -8.60 -23.44 -24.26
N LEU A 83 -8.32 -23.95 -23.06
CA LEU A 83 -8.44 -25.36 -22.71
C LEU A 83 -9.88 -25.86 -22.85
N LYS A 84 -10.88 -25.11 -22.35
CA LYS A 84 -12.30 -25.46 -22.53
C LYS A 84 -12.69 -25.51 -24.00
N THR A 85 -12.17 -24.61 -24.83
CA THR A 85 -12.45 -24.57 -26.28
C THR A 85 -11.85 -25.78 -26.99
N LEU A 86 -10.59 -26.12 -26.70
CA LEU A 86 -9.93 -27.30 -27.26
C LEU A 86 -10.69 -28.57 -26.87
N LEU A 87 -11.03 -28.67 -25.59
CA LEU A 87 -11.83 -29.76 -25.07
C LEU A 87 -13.18 -29.87 -25.81
N LEU A 88 -13.90 -28.76 -26.00
CA LEU A 88 -15.21 -28.73 -26.68
C LEU A 88 -15.11 -29.21 -28.13
N ALA A 89 -14.01 -28.89 -28.83
CA ALA A 89 -13.76 -29.36 -30.18
C ALA A 89 -13.62 -30.89 -30.27
N HIS A 90 -13.21 -31.55 -29.18
CA HIS A 90 -13.05 -33.00 -29.10
C HIS A 90 -14.24 -33.75 -28.48
N LYS A 91 -15.39 -33.08 -28.25
CA LYS A 91 -16.56 -33.67 -27.58
C LYS A 91 -17.10 -34.94 -28.26
N ASP A 92 -16.96 -35.05 -29.59
CA ASP A 92 -17.50 -36.16 -30.39
C ASP A 92 -16.41 -37.13 -30.90
N CYS A 93 -15.16 -37.01 -30.42
CA CYS A 93 -14.09 -37.92 -30.82
C CYS A 93 -14.44 -39.38 -30.43
N PRO A 94 -14.18 -40.39 -31.31
CA PRO A 94 -14.47 -41.81 -31.02
C PRO A 94 -13.86 -42.29 -29.70
N VAL A 95 -12.67 -41.79 -29.35
CA VAL A 95 -11.99 -42.07 -28.09
C VAL A 95 -12.75 -41.51 -26.89
N THR A 96 -13.26 -40.27 -26.97
CA THR A 96 -14.05 -39.63 -25.91
C THR A 96 -15.38 -40.36 -25.67
N GLN A 97 -16.03 -40.83 -26.74
CA GLN A 97 -17.26 -41.61 -26.66
C GLN A 97 -17.02 -43.00 -26.04
N GLN A 98 -15.93 -43.68 -26.43
CA GLN A 98 -15.56 -44.99 -25.89
C GLN A 98 -15.23 -44.94 -24.39
N GLN A 99 -14.70 -43.82 -23.90
CA GLN A 99 -14.37 -43.62 -22.47
C GLN A 99 -15.56 -43.14 -21.62
N GLY A 100 -16.75 -42.92 -22.20
CA GLY A 100 -17.94 -42.50 -21.45
C GLY A 100 -17.86 -41.09 -20.84
N LEU A 101 -16.87 -40.29 -21.23
CA LEU A 101 -16.58 -38.96 -20.66
C LEU A 101 -17.55 -37.87 -21.12
N HIS A 102 -18.43 -38.17 -22.08
CA HIS A 102 -19.34 -37.20 -22.71
C HIS A 102 -20.31 -36.52 -21.71
N GLY A 103 -20.76 -37.24 -20.67
CA GLY A 103 -21.70 -36.71 -19.66
C GLY A 103 -21.07 -35.77 -18.63
N THR A 104 -19.85 -36.06 -18.18
CA THR A 104 -19.07 -35.21 -17.25
C THR A 104 -18.61 -33.92 -17.93
N PHE A 105 -18.42 -33.98 -19.24
CA PHE A 105 -17.88 -32.91 -20.07
C PHE A 105 -18.75 -31.64 -20.09
N MET A 106 -20.06 -31.79 -20.25
CA MET A 106 -21.00 -30.67 -20.37
C MET A 106 -21.15 -29.86 -19.07
N SER A 107 -21.02 -30.49 -17.90
CA SER A 107 -21.25 -29.81 -16.62
C SER A 107 -20.13 -28.80 -16.27
N GLY A 108 -18.86 -29.15 -16.53
CA GLY A 108 -17.71 -28.30 -16.17
C GLY A 108 -17.32 -27.24 -17.21
N VAL A 109 -17.65 -27.44 -18.49
CA VAL A 109 -17.33 -26.47 -19.55
C VAL A 109 -18.41 -25.40 -19.70
N VAL A 110 -19.68 -25.72 -19.42
CA VAL A 110 -20.84 -24.83 -19.59
C VAL A 110 -21.10 -23.94 -18.37
N GLU A 111 -20.56 -24.28 -17.19
CA GLU A 111 -20.62 -23.33 -16.06
C GLU A 111 -19.84 -22.04 -16.39
N PRO A 112 -20.50 -20.87 -16.31
CA PRO A 112 -19.82 -19.60 -16.47
C PRO A 112 -18.82 -19.49 -15.32
N PHE A 113 -17.54 -19.35 -15.65
CA PHE A 113 -16.54 -18.99 -14.66
C PHE A 113 -17.01 -17.68 -14.03
N ASN A 114 -17.35 -17.73 -12.74
CA ASN A 114 -18.08 -16.68 -12.03
C ASN A 114 -17.43 -15.30 -12.30
N ALA A 115 -18.02 -14.55 -13.24
CA ALA A 115 -17.54 -13.24 -13.67
C ALA A 115 -17.78 -12.16 -12.60
N GLN A 116 -18.42 -12.54 -11.48
CA GLN A 116 -18.73 -11.66 -10.36
C GLN A 116 -17.59 -11.63 -9.33
N MET A 117 -16.36 -11.39 -9.79
CA MET A 117 -15.28 -10.95 -8.89
C MET A 117 -15.13 -9.45 -9.09
N ASN A 118 -15.92 -8.72 -8.32
CA ASN A 118 -15.96 -7.26 -8.29
C ASN A 118 -14.62 -6.78 -7.68
N PRO A 119 -13.65 -6.26 -8.46
CA PRO A 119 -12.27 -6.12 -7.98
C PRO A 119 -12.13 -5.09 -6.84
N TYR A 120 -13.12 -4.19 -6.72
CA TYR A 120 -13.26 -3.22 -5.64
C TYR A 120 -14.72 -3.04 -5.22
N GLY A 121 -15.54 -4.09 -5.34
CA GLY A 121 -16.97 -4.03 -5.09
C GLY A 121 -17.32 -3.74 -3.64
N MET A 122 -17.34 -2.46 -3.26
CA MET A 122 -18.07 -1.95 -2.09
C MET A 122 -19.59 -1.99 -2.39
N ALA A 123 -20.13 -3.18 -2.61
CA ALA A 123 -21.57 -3.45 -2.61
C ALA A 123 -21.94 -4.06 -1.25
N GLY A 124 -21.71 -3.28 -0.19
CA GLY A 124 -22.31 -3.49 1.12
C GLY A 124 -23.14 -2.26 1.43
N SER A 125 -24.45 -2.33 1.22
CA SER A 125 -25.40 -1.36 1.75
C SER A 125 -25.13 -1.22 3.26
N MET A 126 -24.67 -0.05 3.72
CA MET A 126 -24.69 0.25 5.15
C MET A 126 -26.14 0.57 5.51
N PRO A 127 -26.84 -0.24 6.34
CA PRO A 127 -28.09 0.20 6.90
C PRO A 127 -27.77 1.32 7.92
N ASN A 128 -28.12 2.54 7.54
CA ASN A 128 -28.57 3.63 8.40
C ASN A 128 -27.98 3.66 9.83
N GLN A 129 -26.93 4.45 10.05
CA GLN A 129 -26.63 4.94 11.40
C GLN A 129 -26.60 6.47 11.38
N GLN A 130 -27.54 7.03 12.13
CA GLN A 130 -27.83 8.45 12.25
C GLN A 130 -26.60 9.23 12.73
N VAL A 131 -26.29 10.32 12.04
CA VAL A 131 -25.31 11.31 12.48
C VAL A 131 -25.83 12.05 13.71
N MET A 132 -25.31 11.73 14.90
CA MET A 132 -25.50 12.55 16.09
C MET A 132 -24.70 13.84 15.94
N ALA A 133 -25.41 14.95 15.79
CA ALA A 133 -24.87 16.28 15.72
C ALA A 133 -24.29 16.74 17.06
N GLY A 134 -23.15 17.42 17.00
CA GLY A 134 -22.77 18.44 17.97
C GLY A 134 -21.87 17.98 19.12
N GLN A 135 -20.60 18.34 19.03
CA GLN A 135 -19.85 18.88 20.18
C GLN A 135 -18.69 19.74 19.67
N SER A 136 -18.82 21.04 19.92
CA SER A 136 -17.85 22.08 19.62
C SER A 136 -16.57 21.88 20.43
N ILE A 137 -15.49 21.48 19.78
CA ILE A 137 -14.15 21.43 20.38
C ILE A 137 -13.65 22.87 20.53
N GLN A 138 -13.75 23.41 21.76
CA GLN A 138 -13.10 24.67 22.10
C GLN A 138 -11.57 24.45 22.11
N ARG A 139 -10.90 25.07 21.15
CA ARG A 139 -9.43 25.17 21.10
C ARG A 139 -8.96 25.97 22.31
N ARG A 140 -8.28 25.29 23.24
CA ARG A 140 -7.55 25.93 24.32
C ARG A 140 -6.15 26.25 23.82
N PHE A 141 -5.86 27.53 23.64
CA PHE A 141 -4.49 28.02 23.55
C PHE A 141 -3.97 28.29 24.95
N SER A 142 -2.76 27.82 25.26
CA SER A 142 -1.89 28.38 26.27
C SER A 142 -0.44 28.22 25.81
#